data_AF-E0UDS8-F1
#
_entry.id   AF-E0UDS8-F1
#
_cell.length_a   1.000
_cell.length_b   1.000
_cell.length_c   1.000
_cell.angle_alpha   90.00
_cell.angle_beta   90.00
_cell.angle_gamma   90.00
#
_symmetry.space_group_name_H-M   'P 1'
#
loop_
_entity.id
_entity.type
_entity.pdbx_description
1 polymer ?
#
loop_
_entity_poly.entity_id
_entity_poly.type
_entity_poly.pdbx_seq_one_letter_code
_entity_poly.pdbx_strand_id
1 'polypeptide(L)'
;MPWHWQLFLRWLVRGPDVSSIPERLYPELNILCYSADKKGRVNGYKGSKEIAYALGNFDCERSPDGQYWIIQDTYSFAVPGEAGPGSPLAIFLVSMVGTNYSYQIQGIVPILPQ
;
A
#
# COMPACT_ATOMS: atom_id res chain seq x y z
N MET A 1 2.58 5.51 14.76
CA MET A 1 3.17 5.97 13.49
C MET A 1 2.28 5.50 12.35
N PRO A 2 1.88 6.37 11.39
CA PRO A 2 1.11 5.97 10.22
C PRO A 2 1.76 4.82 9.45
N TRP A 3 0.96 3.96 8.82
CA TRP A 3 1.41 2.76 8.14
C TRP A 3 2.31 3.06 6.95
N HIS A 4 2.00 4.09 6.15
CA HIS A 4 2.87 4.51 5.04
C HIS A 4 4.29 4.89 5.49
N TRP A 5 4.45 5.44 6.70
CA TRP A 5 5.77 5.72 7.27
C TRP A 5 6.50 4.43 7.69
N GLN A 6 5.76 3.42 8.16
CA GLN A 6 6.34 2.11 8.46
C GLN A 6 6.81 1.41 7.18
N LEU A 7 6.03 1.49 6.11
CA LEU A 7 6.39 0.99 4.77
C LEU A 7 7.65 1.70 4.26
N PHE A 8 7.69 3.03 4.34
CA PHE A 8 8.87 3.82 3.98
C PHE A 8 10.12 3.39 4.77
N LEU A 9 10.02 3.26 6.09
CA LEU A 9 11.17 2.86 6.92
C LEU A 9 11.65 1.45 6.57
N ARG A 10 10.73 0.52 6.28
CA ARG A 10 11.06 -0.83 5.80
C ARG A 10 11.79 -0.77 4.47
N TRP A 11 11.29 0.03 3.52
CA TRP A 11 11.96 0.26 2.24
C TRP A 11 13.40 0.78 2.46
N LEU A 12 13.56 1.78 3.34
CA LEU A 12 14.84 2.45 3.62
C LEU A 12 15.90 1.47 4.13
N VAL A 13 15.50 0.50 4.96
CA VAL A 13 16.41 -0.54 5.49
C VAL A 13 16.44 -1.81 4.64
N ARG A 14 15.81 -1.79 3.45
CA ARG A 14 15.68 -2.95 2.55
C ARG A 14 15.09 -4.18 3.23
N GLY A 15 14.04 -3.95 4.04
CA GLY A 15 13.31 -4.99 4.76
C GLY A 15 12.41 -5.84 3.84
N PRO A 16 12.00 -7.04 4.29
CA PRO A 16 11.27 -8.01 3.47
C PRO A 16 9.85 -7.57 3.14
N ASP A 17 9.19 -8.35 2.27
CA ASP A 17 7.78 -8.22 1.91
C ASP A 17 6.86 -8.11 3.13
N VAL A 18 5.74 -7.42 2.95
CA VAL A 18 4.78 -7.09 4.02
C VAL A 18 3.45 -7.79 3.76
N SER A 19 3.03 -8.63 4.70
CA SER A 19 1.72 -9.30 4.64
C SER A 19 0.66 -8.74 5.58
N SER A 20 1.04 -7.80 6.45
CA SER A 20 0.16 -7.24 7.47
C SER A 20 -0.34 -5.85 7.07
N ILE A 21 -1.67 -5.70 7.00
CA ILE A 21 -2.34 -4.41 6.86
C ILE A 21 -3.00 -4.05 8.20
N PRO A 22 -2.91 -2.80 8.69
CA PRO A 22 -3.57 -2.42 9.93
C PRO A 22 -5.10 -2.56 9.86
N GLU A 23 -5.69 -3.22 10.85
CA GLU A 23 -7.14 -3.51 10.90
C GLU A 23 -8.03 -2.27 10.80
N ARG A 24 -7.57 -1.15 11.35
CA ARG A 24 -8.29 0.14 11.27
C ARG A 24 -8.50 0.64 9.84
N LEU A 25 -7.74 0.14 8.86
CA LEU A 25 -7.90 0.48 7.44
C LEU A 25 -8.89 -0.46 6.73
N TYR A 26 -9.29 -1.57 7.35
CA TYR A 26 -10.14 -2.58 6.70
C TYR A 26 -11.50 -2.06 6.21
N PRO A 27 -12.23 -1.19 6.94
CA PRO A 27 -13.50 -0.66 6.46
C PRO A 27 -13.35 0.14 5.16
N GLU A 28 -12.32 0.99 5.11
CA GLU A 28 -12.07 1.82 3.94
C GLU A 28 -11.54 0.99 2.76
N LEU A 29 -10.64 0.04 3.01
CA LEU A 29 -10.15 -0.88 1.99
C LEU A 29 -11.28 -1.74 1.42
N ASN A 30 -12.25 -2.16 2.23
CA ASN A 30 -13.45 -2.85 1.74
C ASN A 30 -14.21 -1.98 0.73
N ILE A 31 -14.53 -0.73 1.08
CA ILE A 31 -15.23 0.21 0.19
C ILE A 31 -14.47 0.37 -1.13
N LEU A 32 -13.15 0.55 -1.05
CA LEU A 32 -12.30 0.72 -2.23
C LEU A 32 -12.23 -0.56 -3.08
N CYS A 33 -12.10 -1.74 -2.48
CA CYS A 33 -12.09 -3.02 -3.19
C CYS A 33 -13.42 -3.31 -3.89
N TYR A 34 -14.56 -2.94 -3.30
CA TYR A 34 -15.86 -3.01 -3.99
C TYR A 34 -15.93 -2.08 -5.22
N SER A 35 -15.08 -1.05 -5.29
CA SER A 35 -14.97 -0.14 -6.44
C SER A 35 -13.90 -0.54 -7.45
N ALA A 36 -13.27 -1.70 -7.29
CA ALA A 36 -12.26 -2.22 -8.20
C ALA A 36 -12.78 -2.32 -9.64
N ASP A 37 -11.89 -2.10 -10.61
CA ASP A 37 -12.22 -2.30 -12.02
C ASP A 37 -12.32 -3.80 -12.37
N LYS A 38 -12.62 -4.11 -13.64
CA LYS A 38 -12.79 -5.50 -14.10
C LYS A 38 -11.53 -6.37 -13.97
N LYS A 39 -10.36 -5.77 -13.74
CA LYS A 39 -9.08 -6.45 -13.53
C LYS A 39 -8.71 -6.54 -12.05
N GLY A 40 -9.58 -6.08 -11.15
CA GLY A 40 -9.30 -6.01 -9.71
C GLY A 40 -8.49 -4.77 -9.31
N ARG A 41 -8.21 -3.84 -10.24
CA ARG A 41 -7.39 -2.67 -9.93
C ARG A 41 -8.22 -1.61 -9.22
N VAL A 42 -7.68 -1.08 -8.13
CA VAL A 42 -8.29 -0.08 -7.26
C VAL A 42 -7.51 1.22 -7.34
N ASN A 43 -8.23 2.33 -7.43
CA ASN A 43 -7.65 3.66 -7.29
C ASN A 43 -7.66 4.07 -5.81
N GLY A 44 -6.59 3.76 -5.08
CA GLY A 44 -6.45 4.08 -3.66
C GLY A 44 -6.33 5.59 -3.36
N TYR A 45 -6.09 6.44 -4.37
CA TYR A 45 -6.15 7.90 -4.21
C TYR A 45 -7.57 8.43 -3.94
N LYS A 46 -8.60 7.59 -4.14
CA LYS A 46 -9.98 7.90 -3.72
C LYS A 46 -10.24 7.65 -2.23
N GLY A 47 -9.31 7.00 -1.54
CA GLY A 47 -9.38 6.79 -0.09
C GLY A 47 -8.70 7.90 0.71
N SER A 48 -8.42 7.58 1.97
CA SER A 48 -7.70 8.44 2.89
C SER A 48 -6.27 8.66 2.43
N LYS A 49 -5.67 9.75 2.90
CA LYS A 49 -4.25 10.07 2.64
C LYS A 49 -3.34 8.91 3.00
N GLU A 50 -3.68 8.16 4.05
CA GLU A 50 -2.87 7.04 4.48
C GLU A 50 -2.88 5.88 3.49
N ILE A 51 -4.05 5.50 2.94
CA ILE A 51 -4.14 4.50 1.88
C ILE A 51 -3.46 5.01 0.61
N ALA A 52 -3.73 6.27 0.23
CA ALA A 52 -3.13 6.87 -0.96
C ALA A 52 -1.60 6.88 -0.90
N TYR A 53 -1.00 7.16 0.26
CA TYR A 53 0.45 7.14 0.45
C TYR A 53 1.04 5.74 0.66
N ALA A 54 0.24 4.79 1.15
CA ALA A 54 0.72 3.43 1.41
C ALA A 54 0.65 2.54 0.17
N LEU A 55 -0.44 2.63 -0.60
CA LEU A 55 -0.80 1.69 -1.66
C LEU A 55 -0.99 2.34 -3.03
N GLY A 56 -1.15 3.67 -3.11
CA GLY A 56 -1.39 4.36 -4.38
C GLY A 56 -2.53 3.72 -5.20
N ASN A 57 -2.22 3.20 -6.39
CA ASN A 57 -3.10 2.27 -7.08
C ASN A 57 -2.65 0.83 -6.78
N PHE A 58 -3.56 -0.01 -6.31
CA PHE A 58 -3.26 -1.38 -5.90
C PHE A 58 -4.26 -2.36 -6.50
N ASP A 59 -3.95 -3.64 -6.46
CA ASP A 59 -4.84 -4.70 -6.91
C ASP A 59 -5.58 -5.32 -5.72
N CYS A 60 -6.84 -5.66 -5.92
CA CYS A 60 -7.70 -6.30 -4.94
C CYS A 60 -8.44 -7.47 -5.58
N GLU A 61 -8.20 -8.67 -5.07
CA GLU A 61 -8.84 -9.90 -5.51
C GLU A 61 -9.75 -10.44 -4.41
N ARG A 62 -10.91 -10.97 -4.79
CA ARG A 62 -11.79 -11.65 -3.85
C ARG A 62 -11.35 -13.11 -3.70
N SER A 63 -11.21 -13.59 -2.46
CA SER A 63 -10.87 -14.99 -2.21
C SER A 63 -11.95 -15.94 -2.77
N PRO A 64 -11.59 -17.18 -3.17
CA PRO A 64 -12.54 -18.13 -3.74
C PRO A 64 -13.72 -18.50 -2.83
N ASP A 65 -13.49 -18.51 -1.51
CA ASP A 65 -14.53 -18.73 -0.49
C ASP A 65 -15.38 -17.48 -0.19
N GLY A 66 -15.03 -16.35 -0.81
CA GLY A 66 -15.72 -15.07 -0.69
C GLY A 66 -15.60 -14.41 0.68
N GLN A 67 -14.66 -14.85 1.53
CA GLN A 67 -14.49 -14.38 2.91
C GLN A 67 -13.47 -13.23 3.05
N TYR A 68 -12.52 -13.11 2.12
CA TYR A 68 -11.42 -12.16 2.22
C TYR A 68 -11.17 -11.42 0.91
N TRP A 69 -10.63 -10.21 1.03
CA TRP A 69 -9.90 -9.50 0.00
C TRP A 69 -8.41 -9.82 0.11
N ILE A 70 -7.79 -10.13 -1.01
CA ILE A 70 -6.34 -10.24 -1.18
C ILE A 70 -5.87 -8.94 -1.82
N ILE A 71 -5.18 -8.11 -1.03
CA ILE A 71 -4.64 -6.83 -1.46
C ILE A 71 -3.19 -7.04 -1.90
N GLN A 72 -2.86 -6.56 -3.10
CA GLN A 72 -1.53 -6.70 -3.68
C GLN A 72 -1.02 -5.35 -4.20
N ASP A 73 0.22 -5.03 -3.86
CA ASP A 73 0.92 -3.85 -4.38
C ASP A 73 2.44 -4.07 -4.36
N THR A 74 3.18 -3.33 -5.20
CA THR A 74 4.64 -3.27 -5.16
C THR A 74 5.08 -1.90 -4.66
N TYR A 75 5.68 -1.87 -3.47
CA TYR A 75 6.18 -0.63 -2.89
C TYR A 75 7.58 -0.30 -3.43
N SER A 76 7.68 0.80 -4.17
CA SER A 76 8.95 1.25 -4.78
C SER A 76 8.89 2.74 -5.12
N PHE A 77 10.04 3.30 -5.49
CA PHE A 77 10.16 4.67 -5.99
C PHE A 77 10.94 4.65 -7.30
N ALA A 78 10.46 5.36 -8.32
CA ALA A 78 11.23 5.59 -9.54
C ALA A 78 12.26 6.69 -9.33
N VAL A 79 11.88 7.76 -8.61
CA VAL A 79 12.74 8.91 -8.29
C VAL A 79 12.61 9.29 -6.82
N PRO A 80 13.65 9.90 -6.21
CA PRO A 80 13.59 10.29 -4.80
C PRO A 80 12.42 11.21 -4.43
N GLY A 81 11.93 12.01 -5.38
CA GLY A 81 10.80 12.92 -5.17
C GLY A 81 9.47 12.23 -4.86
N GLU A 82 9.35 10.92 -5.14
CA GLU A 82 8.16 10.11 -4.84
C GLU A 82 8.17 9.58 -3.39
N ALA A 83 9.29 9.74 -2.68
CA ALA A 83 9.50 9.09 -1.40
C ALA A 83 8.68 9.68 -0.26
N GLY A 84 8.08 8.78 0.53
CA GLY A 84 7.18 9.12 1.61
C GLY A 84 5.99 9.95 1.11
N PRO A 85 5.39 10.79 1.96
CA PRO A 85 4.37 11.77 1.55
C PRO A 85 4.94 12.98 0.79
N GLY A 86 6.09 12.86 0.12
CA GLY A 86 6.83 13.97 -0.50
C GLY A 86 7.58 14.86 0.49
N SER A 87 7.98 14.34 1.66
CA SER A 87 8.65 15.17 2.67
C SER A 87 10.14 15.37 2.34
N PRO A 88 10.73 16.55 2.63
CA PRO A 88 12.15 16.81 2.33
C PRO A 88 13.11 15.80 2.95
N LEU A 89 12.82 15.33 4.17
CA LEU A 89 13.64 14.33 4.84
C LEU A 89 13.59 12.98 4.13
N ALA A 90 12.40 12.52 3.72
CA ALA A 90 12.26 11.25 3.00
C ALA A 90 12.99 11.31 1.65
N ILE A 91 12.79 12.40 0.90
CA ILE A 91 13.47 12.64 -0.38
C ILE A 91 14.99 12.59 -0.20
N PHE A 92 15.52 13.27 0.82
CA PHE A 92 16.95 13.28 1.11
C PHE A 92 17.49 11.87 1.41
N LEU A 93 16.81 11.11 2.27
CA LEU A 93 17.22 9.74 2.62
C LEU A 93 17.22 8.81 1.40
N VAL A 94 16.18 8.86 0.56
CA VAL A 94 16.11 8.06 -0.67
C VAL A 94 17.20 8.46 -1.66
N SER A 95 17.52 9.75 -1.76
CA SER A 95 18.61 10.24 -2.61
C SER A 95 19.98 9.68 -2.18
N MET A 96 20.16 9.39 -0.89
CA MET A 96 21.39 8.77 -0.38
C MET A 96 21.44 7.26 -0.61
N VAL A 97 20.33 6.54 -0.42
CA VAL A 97 20.31 5.06 -0.47
C VAL A 97 20.04 4.48 -1.86
N GLY A 98 19.52 5.29 -2.78
CA GLY A 98 19.18 4.90 -4.16
C GLY A 98 17.80 4.23 -4.29
N THR A 99 17.18 4.32 -5.47
CA THR A 99 15.80 3.87 -5.74
C THR A 99 15.68 2.43 -6.25
N ASN A 100 16.77 1.67 -6.29
CA ASN A 100 16.85 0.36 -6.93
C ASN A 100 16.31 -0.80 -6.06
N TYR A 101 15.41 -0.51 -5.13
CA TYR A 101 14.81 -1.49 -4.24
C TYR A 101 13.28 -1.43 -4.33
N SER A 102 12.65 -2.60 -4.28
CA SER A 102 11.21 -2.75 -4.16
C SER A 102 10.91 -3.98 -3.32
N TYR A 103 9.72 -4.01 -2.73
CA TYR A 103 9.19 -5.19 -2.06
C TYR A 103 7.68 -5.29 -2.28
N GLN A 104 7.12 -6.47 -2.04
CA GLN A 104 5.71 -6.76 -2.21
C GLN A 104 4.91 -6.48 -0.94
N ILE A 105 3.73 -5.91 -1.11
CA ILE A 105 2.68 -5.85 -0.10
C ILE A 105 1.62 -6.87 -0.51
N GLN A 106 1.37 -7.86 0.33
CA GLN A 106 0.32 -8.86 0.12
C GLN A 106 -0.52 -9.06 1.39
N GLY A 107 -1.56 -8.23 1.54
CA GLY A 107 -2.41 -8.24 2.73
C GLY A 107 -3.70 -9.03 2.57
N ILE A 108 -4.14 -9.68 3.64
CA ILE A 108 -5.46 -10.30 3.73
C ILE A 108 -6.36 -9.39 4.55
N VAL A 109 -7.50 -8.98 3.98
CA VAL A 109 -8.50 -8.14 4.64
C VAL A 109 -9.83 -8.88 4.65
N PRO A 110 -10.49 -9.09 5.81
CA PRO A 110 -11.81 -9.72 5.84
C PRO A 110 -12.84 -8.87 5.08
N ILE A 111 -13.73 -9.55 4.35
CA ILE A 111 -14.85 -8.88 3.71
C ILE A 111 -15.85 -8.48 4.79
N LEU A 112 -16.16 -7.20 4.84
CA LEU A 112 -17.13 -6.66 5.79
C LEU A 112 -18.51 -6.58 5.15
N PRO A 113 -19.60 -6.82 5.92
CA PRO A 113 -20.95 -6.55 5.48
C PRO A 113 -21.10 -5.05 5.15
N GLN A 114 -21.81 -4.74 4.06
CA GLN A 114 -22.16 -3.36 3.70
C GLN A 114 -23.30 -2.83 4.57
#